data_AF-A0A7S1AJG5-F1
#
_entry.id   AF-A0A7S1AJG5-F1
#
_cell.length_a   1.000
_cell.length_b   1.000
_cell.length_c   1.000
_cell.angle_alpha   90.00
_cell.angle_beta   90.00
_cell.angle_gamma   90.00
#
_symmetry.space_group_name_H-M   'P 1'
#
loop_
_entity.id
_entity.type
_entity.pdbx_description
1 polymer ?
#
loop_
_entity_poly.entity_id
_entity_poly.type
_entity_poly.pdbx_seq_one_letter_code
_entity_poly.pdbx_strand_id
1 'polypeptide(L)'
;MLLLRRTVRRALLAGAQMRNATTAIVTSSSETFSQKTWRWLDVTGFLTKWHSRRAWILDQDPPNRAATVMVTEYERKLLMWLTWVNFLFMPVSFWYWYGEFTHLATKPPMPLMPEYQYMNNRKRDFGFHGGRWTDCEECRWLEFECKKMCYDRIRASGREVRGLQKPRSQTIGFH
;
A
#
# COMPACT_ATOMS: atom_id res chain seq x y z
N MET A 1 58.44 -41.13 12.84
CA MET A 1 58.24 -39.66 12.76
C MET A 1 57.60 -39.13 11.46
N LEU A 2 57.52 -39.90 10.36
CA LEU A 2 56.94 -39.43 9.08
C LEU A 2 55.39 -39.33 9.07
N LEU A 3 54.69 -40.08 9.92
CA LEU A 3 53.22 -40.10 9.97
C LEU A 3 52.64 -38.83 10.64
N LEU A 4 53.30 -38.29 11.67
CA LEU A 4 52.87 -37.07 12.36
C LEU A 4 52.95 -35.82 11.48
N ARG A 5 53.92 -35.75 10.56
CA ARG A 5 54.04 -34.62 9.62
C ARG A 5 52.94 -34.63 8.55
N ARG A 6 52.41 -35.80 8.20
CA ARG A 6 51.30 -35.92 7.23
C ARG A 6 49.96 -35.54 7.84
N THR A 7 49.72 -35.84 9.11
CA THR A 7 48.49 -35.43 9.81
C THR A 7 48.44 -33.93 10.04
N VAL A 8 49.56 -33.30 10.44
CA VAL A 8 49.63 -31.84 10.62
C VAL A 8 49.45 -31.09 9.30
N ARG A 9 50.04 -31.57 8.19
CA ARG A 9 49.81 -30.96 6.86
C ARG A 9 48.37 -31.11 6.38
N ARG A 10 47.72 -32.25 6.63
CA ARG A 10 46.30 -32.45 6.28
C ARG A 10 45.38 -31.60 7.15
N ALA A 11 45.71 -31.39 8.43
CA ALA A 11 44.96 -30.49 9.31
C ALA A 11 45.09 -29.01 8.89
N LEU A 12 46.28 -28.58 8.47
CA LEU A 12 46.51 -27.22 7.95
C LEU A 12 45.81 -26.98 6.60
N LEU A 13 45.78 -27.99 5.72
CA LEU A 13 45.05 -27.90 4.45
C LEU A 13 43.52 -27.96 4.65
N ALA A 14 43.02 -28.77 5.59
CA ALA A 14 41.61 -28.79 5.95
C ALA A 14 41.14 -27.44 6.55
N GLY A 15 41.98 -26.80 7.38
CA GLY A 15 41.71 -25.46 7.91
C GLY A 15 41.71 -24.36 6.83
N ALA A 16 42.49 -24.51 5.76
CA ALA A 16 42.50 -23.58 4.64
C ALA A 16 41.32 -23.78 3.67
N GLN A 17 40.81 -25.01 3.54
CA GLN A 17 39.67 -25.34 2.68
C GLN A 17 38.29 -24.97 3.27
N MET A 18 38.19 -24.71 4.59
CA MET A 18 36.95 -24.26 5.21
C MET A 18 36.61 -22.77 4.94
N ARG A 19 37.43 -22.03 4.20
CA ARG A 19 37.14 -20.62 3.89
C ARG A 19 36.02 -20.39 2.86
N ASN A 20 35.58 -21.44 2.14
CA ASN A 20 34.63 -21.29 1.04
C ASN A 20 33.27 -22.00 1.22
N ALA A 21 32.95 -22.52 2.40
CA ALA A 21 31.65 -23.15 2.65
C ALA A 21 31.24 -23.06 4.13
N THR A 22 30.71 -21.92 4.54
CA THR A 22 29.98 -21.80 5.82
C THR A 22 28.78 -20.88 5.67
N THR A 23 27.67 -21.41 5.15
CA THR A 23 26.32 -21.07 5.63
C THR A 23 26.07 -21.77 6.98
N ALA A 24 27.08 -21.73 7.86
CA ALA A 24 26.93 -22.17 9.23
C ALA A 24 26.29 -21.01 9.97
N ILE A 25 25.19 -21.32 10.65
CA ILE A 25 24.64 -20.53 11.76
C ILE A 25 25.82 -20.26 12.70
N VAL A 26 26.50 -19.12 12.51
CA VAL A 26 27.53 -18.66 13.43
C VAL A 26 26.77 -18.33 14.70
N THR A 27 26.94 -19.22 15.67
CA THR A 27 26.57 -19.06 17.07
C THR A 27 26.63 -17.60 17.48
N SER A 28 25.47 -17.03 17.80
CA SER A 28 25.26 -15.66 18.30
C SER A 28 26.06 -15.32 19.57
N SER A 29 26.81 -16.27 20.10
CA SER A 29 27.46 -16.22 21.41
C SER A 29 28.89 -15.67 21.37
N SER A 30 29.49 -15.44 20.20
CA SER A 30 30.87 -14.91 20.09
C SER A 30 31.08 -13.95 18.90
N GLU A 31 30.07 -13.17 18.52
CA GLU A 31 30.21 -12.13 17.50
C GLU A 31 30.99 -10.92 18.06
N THR A 32 31.96 -10.41 17.29
CA THR A 32 32.64 -9.15 17.61
C THR A 32 31.67 -7.96 17.44
N PHE A 33 31.89 -6.86 18.18
CA PHE A 33 31.04 -5.66 18.08
C PHE A 33 30.93 -5.13 16.64
N SER A 34 32.03 -5.19 15.88
CA SER A 34 32.06 -4.79 14.46
C SER A 34 31.16 -5.68 13.59
N GLN A 35 31.23 -7.00 13.75
CA GLN A 35 30.34 -7.93 13.03
C GLN A 35 28.86 -7.66 13.36
N LYS A 36 28.57 -7.38 14.63
CA LYS A 36 27.23 -7.01 15.08
C LYS A 36 26.75 -5.71 14.43
N THR A 37 27.60 -4.68 14.34
CA THR A 37 27.25 -3.42 13.67
C THR A 37 27.01 -3.61 12.17
N TRP A 38 27.83 -4.41 11.49
CA TRP A 38 27.64 -4.69 10.05
C TRP A 38 26.33 -5.44 9.79
N ARG A 39 25.95 -6.37 10.67
CA ARG A 39 24.68 -7.08 10.57
C ARG A 39 23.48 -6.15 10.79
N TRP A 40 23.59 -5.19 11.71
CA TRP A 40 22.54 -4.19 11.97
C TRP A 40 22.42 -3.15 10.87
N LEU A 41 23.54 -2.75 10.26
CA LEU A 41 23.54 -1.86 9.10
C LEU A 41 22.91 -2.52 7.87
N ASP A 42 22.95 -3.86 7.79
CA ASP A 42 22.45 -4.62 6.65
C ASP A 42 21.22 -5.48 6.97
N VAL A 43 20.33 -5.00 7.85
CA VAL A 43 19.10 -5.74 8.22
C VAL A 43 18.21 -6.01 6.99
N THR A 44 18.17 -5.09 6.03
CA THR A 44 17.42 -5.25 4.77
C THR A 44 18.20 -6.01 3.68
N GLY A 45 19.47 -6.35 3.95
CA GLY A 45 20.37 -6.99 2.99
C GLY A 45 20.79 -6.08 1.84
N PHE A 46 20.60 -4.75 1.94
CA PHE A 46 20.98 -3.79 0.91
C PHE A 46 22.48 -3.81 0.59
N LEU A 47 23.35 -3.79 1.60
CA LEU A 47 24.80 -3.81 1.44
C LEU A 47 25.27 -5.16 0.87
N THR A 48 24.71 -6.27 1.36
CA THR A 48 24.99 -7.60 0.81
C THR A 48 24.62 -7.69 -0.68
N LYS A 49 23.42 -7.22 -1.05
CA LYS A 49 22.97 -7.20 -2.45
C LYS A 49 23.81 -6.22 -3.28
N TRP A 50 24.30 -5.12 -2.71
CA TRP A 50 25.10 -4.12 -3.43
C TRP A 50 26.42 -4.71 -3.92
N HIS A 51 27.08 -5.49 -3.06
CA HIS A 51 28.35 -6.15 -3.37
C HIS A 51 28.21 -7.49 -4.09
N SER A 52 27.13 -8.24 -3.86
CA SER A 52 26.92 -9.58 -4.42
C SER A 52 25.77 -9.64 -5.42
N ARG A 53 26.10 -9.78 -6.71
CA ARG A 53 25.11 -10.01 -7.78
C ARG A 53 24.30 -11.29 -7.51
N ARG A 54 24.94 -12.34 -7.01
CA ARG A 54 24.29 -13.62 -6.70
C ARG A 54 23.21 -13.44 -5.63
N ALA A 55 23.50 -12.69 -4.56
CA ALA A 55 22.53 -12.43 -3.52
C ALA A 55 21.32 -11.64 -4.05
N TRP A 56 21.57 -10.66 -4.94
CA TRP A 56 20.50 -9.90 -5.59
C TRP A 56 19.63 -10.76 -6.51
N ILE A 57 20.20 -11.64 -7.34
CA ILE A 57 19.43 -12.54 -8.23
C ILE A 57 18.60 -13.53 -7.42
N LEU A 58 19.15 -14.09 -6.33
CA LEU A 58 18.43 -15.04 -5.49
C LEU A 58 17.22 -14.42 -4.78
N ASP A 59 17.25 -13.12 -4.53
CA ASP A 59 16.16 -12.36 -3.93
C ASP A 59 15.00 -12.10 -4.91
N GLN A 60 15.24 -12.19 -6.23
CA GLN A 60 14.21 -12.00 -7.25
C GLN A 60 13.32 -13.24 -7.40
N ASP A 61 12.06 -13.02 -7.79
CA ASP A 61 11.12 -14.08 -8.14
C ASP A 61 11.68 -14.96 -9.28
N PRO A 62 11.42 -16.28 -9.27
CA PRO A 62 11.92 -17.21 -10.29
C PRO A 62 11.80 -16.74 -11.75
N PRO A 63 10.67 -16.19 -12.24
CA PRO A 63 10.57 -15.68 -13.61
C PRO A 63 11.50 -14.48 -13.85
N ASN A 64 11.66 -13.59 -12.86
CA ASN A 64 12.50 -12.40 -13.00
C ASN A 64 13.99 -12.74 -13.03
N ARG A 65 14.42 -13.84 -12.40
CA ARG A 65 15.83 -14.29 -12.41
C ARG A 65 16.37 -14.47 -13.82
N ALA A 66 15.57 -15.04 -14.73
CA ALA A 66 15.98 -15.23 -16.12
C ALA A 66 16.21 -13.89 -16.85
N ALA A 67 15.32 -12.91 -16.62
CA ALA A 67 15.46 -11.56 -17.19
C ALA A 67 16.66 -10.79 -16.59
N THR A 68 16.99 -11.02 -15.32
CA THR A 68 18.10 -10.32 -14.63
C THR A 68 19.49 -10.65 -15.17
N VAL A 69 19.62 -11.68 -16.01
CA VAL A 69 20.88 -12.00 -16.70
C VAL A 69 21.26 -10.90 -17.69
N MET A 70 20.27 -10.23 -18.29
CA MET A 70 20.48 -9.16 -19.27
C MET A 70 20.88 -7.83 -18.64
N VAL A 71 20.76 -7.69 -17.32
CA VAL A 71 21.02 -6.43 -16.60
C VAL A 71 22.52 -6.28 -16.34
N THR A 72 23.08 -5.12 -16.71
CA THR A 72 24.48 -4.80 -16.45
C THR A 72 24.71 -4.49 -14.96
N GLU A 73 25.96 -4.56 -14.49
CA GLU A 73 26.28 -4.20 -13.08
C GLU A 73 25.94 -2.74 -12.75
N TYR A 74 26.05 -1.84 -13.73
CA TYR A 74 25.67 -0.44 -13.56
C TYR A 74 24.16 -0.30 -13.35
N GLU A 75 23.35 -0.88 -14.23
CA GLU A 75 21.89 -0.84 -14.15
C GLU A 75 21.36 -1.49 -12.86
N ARG A 76 21.97 -2.60 -12.43
CA ARG A 76 21.64 -3.24 -11.15
C ARG A 76 21.82 -2.28 -9.98
N LYS A 77 22.98 -1.62 -9.89
CA LYS A 77 23.26 -0.65 -8.82
C LYS A 77 22.36 0.56 -8.90
N LEU A 78 22.03 1.03 -10.11
CA LEU A 78 21.08 2.11 -10.32
C LEU A 78 19.67 1.75 -9.82
N LEU A 79 19.16 0.56 -10.16
CA LEU A 79 17.86 0.05 -9.68
C LEU A 79 17.83 -0.11 -8.16
N MET A 80 18.90 -0.65 -7.59
CA MET A 80 19.05 -0.74 -6.13
C MET A 80 19.07 0.65 -5.47
N TRP A 81 19.79 1.60 -6.04
CA TRP A 81 19.82 2.97 -5.54
C TRP A 81 18.43 3.63 -5.62
N LEU A 82 17.73 3.46 -6.74
CA LEU A 82 16.40 4.02 -6.95
C LEU A 82 15.38 3.46 -5.95
N THR A 83 15.40 2.14 -5.70
CA THR A 83 14.53 1.50 -4.71
C THR A 83 14.83 2.00 -3.29
N TRP A 84 16.11 2.20 -2.95
CA TRP A 84 16.49 2.76 -1.66
C TRP A 84 16.04 4.21 -1.48
N VAL A 85 16.25 5.05 -2.49
CA VAL A 85 15.78 6.44 -2.48
C VAL A 85 14.25 6.48 -2.34
N ASN A 86 13.51 5.66 -3.09
CA ASN A 86 12.06 5.57 -2.94
C ASN A 86 11.66 5.17 -1.52
N PHE A 87 12.29 4.16 -0.92
CA PHE A 87 12.01 3.74 0.44
C PHE A 87 12.17 4.88 1.46
N LEU A 88 13.19 5.74 1.30
CA LEU A 88 13.41 6.92 2.14
C LEU A 88 12.37 8.03 1.91
N PHE A 89 11.87 8.19 0.67
CA PHE A 89 10.86 9.19 0.34
C PHE A 89 9.42 8.76 0.67
N MET A 90 9.13 7.45 0.72
CA MET A 90 7.80 6.92 1.07
C MET A 90 7.18 7.53 2.34
N PRO A 91 7.86 7.64 3.50
CA PRO A 91 7.26 8.24 4.69
C PRO A 91 6.89 9.72 4.50
N VAL A 92 7.69 10.49 3.74
CA VAL A 92 7.37 11.89 3.43
C VAL A 92 6.13 11.96 2.56
N SER A 93 6.04 11.12 1.52
CA SER A 93 4.85 11.02 0.67
C SER A 93 3.61 10.63 1.46
N PHE A 94 3.72 9.64 2.38
CA PHE A 94 2.61 9.24 3.25
C PHE A 94 2.18 10.32 4.23
N TRP A 95 3.13 11.10 4.76
CA TRP A 95 2.82 12.25 5.61
C TRP A 95 1.99 13.31 4.87
N TYR A 96 2.44 13.71 3.68
CA TYR A 96 1.69 14.64 2.83
C TYR A 96 0.31 14.10 2.46
N TRP A 97 0.25 12.82 2.07
CA TRP A 97 -0.99 12.15 1.74
C TRP A 97 -1.97 12.15 2.92
N TYR A 98 -1.51 11.79 4.11
CA TYR A 98 -2.32 11.85 5.33
C TYR A 98 -2.84 13.26 5.61
N GLY A 99 -2.01 14.29 5.42
CA GLY A 99 -2.43 15.69 5.51
C GLY A 99 -3.60 16.04 4.59
N GLU A 100 -3.54 15.63 3.33
CA GLU A 100 -4.65 15.84 2.37
C GLU A 100 -5.95 15.15 2.80
N PHE A 101 -5.87 13.94 3.37
CA PHE A 101 -7.06 13.27 3.90
C PHE A 101 -7.70 14.01 5.07
N THR A 102 -6.90 14.67 5.91
CA THR A 102 -7.46 15.50 6.98
C THR A 102 -8.21 16.71 6.41
N HIS A 103 -7.65 17.35 5.37
CA HIS A 103 -8.32 18.47 4.68
C HIS A 103 -9.61 18.05 3.97
N LEU A 104 -9.63 16.88 3.32
CA LEU A 104 -10.83 16.33 2.68
C LEU A 104 -11.91 15.93 3.69
N ALA A 105 -11.52 15.45 4.87
CA ALA A 105 -12.45 15.08 5.94
C ALA A 105 -13.08 16.31 6.62
N THR A 106 -12.34 17.41 6.75
CA THR A 106 -12.90 18.68 7.20
C THR A 106 -13.70 19.33 6.07
N LYS A 107 -15.03 19.38 6.21
CA LYS A 107 -15.83 20.23 5.33
C LYS A 107 -15.29 21.67 5.44
N PRO A 108 -14.93 22.32 4.33
CA PRO A 108 -14.56 23.73 4.39
C PRO A 108 -15.73 24.53 4.98
N PRO A 109 -15.46 25.65 5.68
CA PRO A 109 -16.51 26.57 6.10
C PRO A 109 -17.19 27.15 4.85
N MET A 110 -18.24 26.48 4.39
CA MET A 110 -19.09 26.99 3.32
C MET A 110 -20.15 27.88 3.96
N PRO A 111 -20.45 29.05 3.37
CA PRO A 111 -21.60 29.82 3.79
C PRO A 111 -22.83 28.92 3.75
N LEU A 112 -23.65 28.96 4.81
CA LEU A 112 -24.89 28.21 4.86
C LEU A 112 -25.72 28.63 3.64
N MET A 113 -25.90 27.73 2.68
CA MET A 113 -26.80 27.97 1.56
C MET A 113 -28.19 28.22 2.14
N PRO A 114 -28.98 29.16 1.58
CA PRO A 114 -30.37 29.34 2.00
C PRO A 114 -31.08 27.99 1.92
N GLU A 115 -31.74 27.60 3.00
CA GLU A 115 -32.40 26.31 3.09
C GLU A 115 -33.57 26.28 2.11
N TYR A 116 -33.40 25.58 1.01
CA TYR A 116 -34.50 25.27 0.11
C TYR A 116 -35.43 24.25 0.79
N GLN A 117 -36.74 24.48 0.72
CA GLN A 117 -37.73 23.53 1.23
C GLN A 117 -37.40 22.12 0.70
N TYR A 118 -37.37 21.15 1.61
CA TYR A 118 -37.10 19.72 1.35
C TYR A 118 -35.64 19.33 1.06
N MET A 119 -34.66 20.26 1.11
CA MET A 119 -33.23 19.94 0.90
C MET A 119 -32.46 19.57 2.18
N ASN A 120 -33.02 19.78 3.38
CA ASN A 120 -32.46 19.35 4.68
C ASN A 120 -30.93 19.60 4.81
N ASN A 121 -30.44 20.80 4.48
CA ASN A 121 -29.00 21.16 4.44
C ASN A 121 -28.09 20.26 3.56
N ARG A 122 -28.65 19.52 2.61
CA ARG A 122 -27.88 18.78 1.60
C ARG A 122 -27.56 19.69 0.41
N LYS A 123 -26.33 19.60 -0.10
CA LYS A 123 -25.94 20.26 -1.36
C LYS A 123 -26.74 19.72 -2.55
N ARG A 124 -27.14 18.45 -2.49
CA ARG A 124 -28.01 17.73 -3.45
C ARG A 124 -28.83 16.72 -2.67
N ASP A 125 -30.16 16.69 -2.85
CA ASP A 125 -30.98 15.65 -2.23
C ASP A 125 -30.91 14.37 -3.04
N PHE A 126 -30.25 13.33 -2.51
CA PHE A 126 -30.23 11.98 -3.07
C PHE A 126 -31.27 11.06 -2.41
N GLY A 127 -32.28 11.61 -1.72
CA GLY A 127 -33.32 10.83 -1.05
C GLY A 127 -34.12 9.91 -1.96
N PHE A 128 -34.12 10.18 -3.27
CA PHE A 128 -34.73 9.35 -4.33
C PHE A 128 -34.01 8.01 -4.57
N HIS A 129 -32.84 7.79 -3.98
CA HIS A 129 -32.10 6.53 -4.09
C HIS A 129 -32.59 5.43 -3.13
N GLY A 130 -33.37 5.77 -2.11
CA GLY A 130 -33.60 4.90 -0.94
C GLY A 130 -34.75 3.90 -1.03
N GLY A 131 -35.36 3.66 -2.19
CA GLY A 131 -36.49 2.71 -2.21
C GLY A 131 -36.96 2.15 -3.56
N ARG A 132 -36.98 2.96 -4.62
CA ARG A 132 -37.55 2.55 -5.93
C ARG A 132 -36.83 3.19 -7.13
N TRP A 133 -35.51 3.02 -7.17
CA TRP A 133 -34.69 3.56 -8.24
C TRP A 133 -35.03 2.97 -9.62
N THR A 134 -35.39 1.68 -9.63
CA THR A 134 -35.66 0.89 -10.83
C THR A 134 -36.90 1.36 -11.58
N ASP A 135 -37.83 2.03 -10.90
CA ASP A 135 -39.08 2.51 -11.51
C ASP A 135 -38.84 3.73 -12.43
N CYS A 136 -37.66 4.36 -12.37
CA CYS A 136 -37.28 5.54 -13.14
C CYS A 136 -35.92 5.38 -13.85
N GLU A 137 -35.64 4.19 -14.39
CA GLU A 137 -34.41 3.87 -15.14
C GLU A 137 -34.30 4.58 -16.49
N GLU A 138 -35.42 5.04 -17.05
CA GLU A 138 -35.47 5.82 -18.30
C GLU A 138 -34.73 7.16 -18.18
N CYS A 139 -34.58 7.68 -16.95
CA CYS A 139 -33.89 8.93 -16.69
C CYS A 139 -32.42 8.71 -16.35
N ARG A 140 -31.53 9.51 -16.96
CA ARG A 140 -30.11 9.48 -16.61
C ARG A 140 -29.91 9.81 -15.14
N TRP A 141 -28.86 9.25 -14.53
CA TRP A 141 -28.60 9.33 -13.09
C TRP A 141 -28.81 10.76 -12.51
N LEU A 142 -28.18 11.78 -13.08
CA LEU A 142 -28.23 13.17 -12.58
C LEU A 142 -29.29 14.07 -13.23
N GLU A 143 -30.24 13.50 -13.98
CA GLU A 143 -31.25 14.29 -14.67
C GLU A 143 -32.47 14.52 -13.77
N PHE A 144 -32.38 15.56 -12.94
CA PHE A 144 -33.36 15.83 -11.88
C PHE A 144 -34.76 16.15 -12.40
N GLU A 145 -34.89 16.79 -13.56
CA GLU A 145 -36.18 17.15 -14.15
C GLU A 145 -36.94 15.91 -14.64
N CYS A 146 -36.26 15.03 -15.38
CA CYS A 146 -36.82 13.74 -15.81
C CYS A 146 -37.26 12.89 -14.62
N LYS A 147 -36.41 12.82 -13.58
CA LYS A 147 -36.74 12.06 -12.37
C LYS A 147 -37.91 12.63 -11.61
N LYS A 148 -38.01 13.96 -11.49
CA LYS A 148 -39.15 14.61 -10.86
C LYS A 148 -40.45 14.19 -11.55
N MET A 149 -40.51 14.26 -12.87
CA MET A 149 -41.68 13.85 -13.65
C MET A 149 -42.04 12.37 -13.45
N CYS A 150 -41.06 11.48 -13.42
CA CYS A 150 -41.28 10.06 -13.16
C CYS A 150 -41.83 9.81 -11.74
N TYR A 151 -41.23 10.45 -10.72
CA TYR A 151 -41.71 10.33 -9.34
C TYR A 151 -43.10 10.95 -9.13
N ASP A 152 -43.42 12.03 -9.83
CA ASP A 152 -44.76 12.63 -9.83
C ASP A 152 -45.82 11.67 -10.44
N ARG A 153 -45.47 10.94 -11.50
CA ARG A 153 -46.34 9.88 -12.08
C ARG A 153 -46.53 8.71 -11.12
N ILE A 154 -45.46 8.24 -10.47
CA ILE A 154 -45.53 7.16 -9.48
C ILE A 154 -46.43 7.58 -8.31
N ARG A 155 -46.33 8.84 -7.88
CA ARG A 155 -47.21 9.40 -6.86
C ARG A 155 -48.67 9.46 -7.31
N ALA A 156 -48.94 9.89 -8.54
CA ALA A 156 -50.29 9.91 -9.10
C ALA A 156 -50.93 8.52 -9.12
N SER A 157 -50.11 7.46 -9.23
CA SER A 157 -50.55 6.06 -9.09
C SER A 157 -50.75 5.58 -7.64
N GLY A 158 -50.68 6.47 -6.64
CA GLY A 158 -50.92 6.16 -5.22
C GLY A 158 -49.78 5.44 -4.52
N ARG A 159 -48.59 5.34 -5.14
CA ARG A 159 -47.43 4.65 -4.57
C ARG A 159 -46.57 5.61 -3.75
N GLU A 160 -46.07 5.13 -2.60
CA GLU A 160 -45.21 5.94 -1.73
C GLU A 160 -43.82 6.12 -2.38
N VAL A 161 -43.39 7.38 -2.52
CA VAL A 161 -42.06 7.76 -3.01
C VAL A 161 -41.25 8.36 -1.86
N ARG A 162 -39.99 7.94 -1.71
CA ARG A 162 -39.02 8.55 -0.77
C ARG A 162 -38.15 9.54 -1.54
N GLY A 163 -37.93 10.74 -0.97
CA GLY A 163 -37.14 11.83 -1.57
C GLY A 163 -38.00 13.03 -1.99
N LEU A 164 -37.40 14.24 -2.08
CA LEU A 164 -38.01 15.48 -2.58
C LEU A 164 -39.17 16.12 -1.80
N GLN A 165 -39.72 15.49 -0.73
CA GLN A 165 -40.81 16.08 0.08
C GLN A 165 -40.80 15.82 1.58
N LYS A 166 -39.91 14.99 2.12
CA LYS A 166 -39.90 14.71 3.57
C LYS A 166 -38.89 15.63 4.30
N PRO A 167 -39.33 16.52 5.21
CA PRO A 167 -38.42 17.08 6.19
C PRO A 167 -37.86 15.94 7.05
N ARG A 168 -36.60 16.07 7.49
CA ARG A 168 -35.92 15.05 8.30
C ARG A 168 -36.80 14.67 9.49
N SER A 169 -37.27 13.42 9.58
CA SER A 169 -37.63 12.84 10.88
C SER A 169 -36.31 12.63 11.62
N GLN A 170 -35.91 13.63 12.41
CA GLN A 170 -34.79 13.52 13.33
C GLN A 170 -35.15 12.61 14.49
N THR A 171 -35.15 11.30 14.26
CA THR A 171 -35.04 10.32 15.35
C THR A 171 -34.32 9.09 14.85
N ILE A 172 -33.00 9.21 14.64
CA ILE A 172 -32.13 8.11 15.05
C ILE A 172 -31.85 8.44 16.51
N GLY A 173 -32.74 7.98 17.39
CA GLY A 173 -32.48 7.94 18.82
C GLY A 173 -31.35 6.96 19.02
N PHE A 174 -30.16 7.47 19.33
CA PHE A 174 -29.16 6.68 20.03
C PHE A 174 -29.63 6.64 21.49
N HIS A 175 -30.27 5.54 21.86
CA HIS A 175 -30.21 5.02 23.23
C HIS A 175 -28.96 4.15 23.34
#